data_AF-E9J6K2-F1
#
_entry.id   AF-E9J6K2-F1
#
_cell.length_a   1.000
_cell.length_b   1.000
_cell.length_c   1.000
_cell.angle_alpha   90.00
_cell.angle_beta   90.00
_cell.angle_gamma   90.00
#
_symmetry.space_group_name_H-M   'P 1'
#
loop_
_entity.id
_entity.type
_entity.pdbx_description
1 polymer ?
#
loop_
_entity_poly.entity_id
_entity_poly.type
_entity_poly.pdbx_seq_one_letter_code
_entity_poly.pdbx_strand_id
1 'polypeptide(L)'
;MLFKTVKNSQANVSTTNSIMLWHERLGHVNFQTLKKMIENKQLPGVTSGSTDELFCEACQHGKLTRLPFKRTIKERISRPGE
;
A
#
# COMPACT_ATOMS: atom_id res chain seq x y z
N MET A 1 -1.78 -45.00 21.29
CA MET A 1 -1.52 -44.72 19.87
C MET A 1 -0.84 -43.37 19.76
N LEU A 2 0.43 -43.33 19.34
CA LEU A 2 1.17 -42.08 19.16
C LEU A 2 0.96 -41.58 17.74
N PHE A 3 0.22 -40.47 17.61
CA PHE A 3 0.13 -39.75 16.34
C PHE A 3 1.46 -39.04 16.11
N LYS A 4 2.25 -39.51 15.14
CA LYS A 4 3.44 -38.81 14.67
C LYS A 4 3.00 -37.69 13.73
N THR A 5 3.23 -36.45 14.13
CA THR A 5 3.05 -35.30 13.26
C THR A 5 4.19 -35.25 12.25
N VAL A 6 3.84 -35.23 10.96
CA VAL A 6 4.80 -35.03 9.87
C VAL A 6 5.18 -33.55 9.87
N LYS A 7 6.46 -33.25 10.14
CA LYS A 7 7.01 -31.92 9.86
C LYS A 7 7.04 -31.74 8.35
N ASN A 8 6.03 -31.09 7.80
CA ASN A 8 6.12 -30.60 6.43
C ASN A 8 7.24 -29.54 6.38
N SER A 9 8.29 -29.84 5.62
CA SER A 9 9.26 -28.83 5.18
C SER A 9 8.46 -27.73 4.50
N GLN A 10 8.57 -26.49 4.98
CA GLN A 10 7.70 -25.39 4.58
C GLN A 10 7.76 -25.17 3.06
N ALA A 11 6.73 -25.63 2.34
CA ALA A 11 6.56 -25.39 0.92
C ALA A 11 5.94 -24.00 0.74
N ASN A 12 6.79 -22.98 0.74
CA ASN A 12 6.63 -21.64 0.13
C ASN A 12 7.48 -20.62 0.90
N VAL A 13 8.78 -20.89 1.04
CA VAL A 13 9.73 -19.81 1.35
C VAL A 13 9.89 -19.03 0.04
N SER A 14 9.07 -18.00 -0.14
CA SER A 14 9.37 -16.96 -1.13
C SER A 14 10.75 -16.43 -0.79
N THR A 15 11.76 -16.79 -1.59
CA THR A 15 13.16 -16.44 -1.33
C THR A 15 13.36 -14.91 -1.37
N THR A 16 12.38 -14.18 -1.90
CA THR A 16 12.31 -12.73 -1.92
C THR A 16 11.14 -12.24 -1.06
N ASN A 17 11.41 -11.95 0.21
CA ASN A 17 10.47 -11.25 1.09
C ASN A 17 10.60 -9.74 0.88
N SER A 18 10.11 -9.25 -0.26
CA SER A 18 10.14 -7.82 -0.58
C SER A 18 8.97 -7.08 0.05
N ILE A 19 9.14 -5.77 0.27
CA ILE A 19 8.07 -4.88 0.72
C ILE A 19 6.89 -4.89 -0.27
N MET A 20 7.18 -4.97 -1.58
CA MET A 20 6.16 -5.01 -2.63
C MET A 20 5.29 -6.27 -2.54
N LEU A 21 5.86 -7.43 -2.21
CA LEU A 21 5.10 -8.67 -2.03
C LEU A 21 4.10 -8.55 -0.88
N TRP A 22 4.50 -7.94 0.24
CA TRP A 22 3.60 -7.71 1.38
C TRP A 22 2.58 -6.63 1.09
N HIS A 23 2.93 -5.63 0.28
CA HIS A 23 1.99 -4.64 -0.22
C HIS A 23 0.85 -5.30 -0.99
N GLU A 24 1.14 -6.21 -1.93
CA GLU A 24 0.12 -6.93 -2.68
C GLU A 24 -0.68 -7.90 -1.79
N ARG A 25 -0.02 -8.71 -0.95
CA ARG A 25 -0.66 -9.71 -0.08
C ARG A 25 -1.61 -9.11 0.95
N LEU A 26 -1.31 -7.91 1.46
CA LEU A 26 -2.16 -7.24 2.43
C LEU A 26 -3.24 -6.35 1.79
N GLY A 27 -3.42 -6.41 0.47
CA GLY A 27 -4.46 -5.66 -0.23
C GLY A 27 -4.08 -4.21 -0.49
N HIS A 28 -2.84 -3.98 -0.94
CA HIS A 28 -2.32 -2.67 -1.33
C HIS A 28 -2.24 -1.64 -0.18
N VAL A 29 -1.88 -2.11 1.02
CA VAL A 29 -1.63 -1.25 2.20
C VAL A 29 -0.57 -0.19 1.90
N ASN A 30 -0.73 1.02 2.44
CA ASN A 30 0.24 2.10 2.29
C ASN A 30 1.66 1.64 2.69
N PHE A 31 2.66 1.93 1.86
CA PHE A 31 4.07 1.61 2.11
C PHE A 31 4.58 2.17 3.45
N GLN A 32 4.08 3.32 3.89
CA GLN A 32 4.43 3.86 5.22
C GLN A 32 3.91 2.97 6.36
N THR A 33 2.71 2.39 6.20
CA THR A 33 2.15 1.45 7.18
C THR A 33 2.97 0.16 7.19
N LEU A 34 3.31 -0.37 6.01
CA LEU A 34 4.20 -1.54 5.90
C LEU A 34 5.55 -1.29 6.57
N LYS A 35 6.14 -0.10 6.38
CA LYS A 35 7.40 0.29 7.03
C LYS A 35 7.27 0.24 8.56
N LYS A 36 6.20 0.82 9.12
CA LYS A 36 5.92 0.72 10.56
C LYS A 36 5.73 -0.72 11.03
N MET A 37 5.06 -1.58 10.24
CA MET A 37 4.91 -3.00 10.58
C MET A 37 6.25 -3.75 10.60
N ILE A 38 7.16 -3.41 9.68
CA ILE A 38 8.52 -3.95 9.65
C ILE A 38 9.32 -3.48 10.87
N GLU A 39 9.29 -2.18 11.16
CA GLU A 39 9.95 -1.59 12.35
C GLU A 39 9.43 -2.19 13.66
N ASN A 40 8.12 -2.47 13.72
CA ASN A 40 7.46 -3.14 14.85
C ASN A 40 7.66 -4.67 14.86
N LYS A 41 8.50 -5.23 13.99
CA LYS A 41 8.80 -6.67 13.88
C LYS A 41 7.58 -7.56 13.63
N GLN A 42 6.52 -7.01 13.01
CA GLN A 42 5.30 -7.74 12.68
C GLN A 42 5.42 -8.53 11.36
N LEU A 43 6.40 -8.18 10.52
CA LEU A 43 6.68 -8.84 9.24
C LEU A 43 8.08 -9.48 9.28
N PRO A 44 8.22 -10.68 9.89
CA PRO A 44 9.51 -11.33 10.03
C PRO A 44 10.09 -11.73 8.67
N GLY A 45 11.38 -11.44 8.46
CA GLY A 45 12.10 -11.80 7.24
C GLY A 45 11.98 -10.79 6.09
N VAL A 46 11.31 -9.66 6.29
CA VAL A 46 11.32 -8.52 5.36
C VAL A 46 12.38 -7.53 5.80
N THR A 47 13.32 -7.20 4.93
CA THR A 47 14.30 -6.14 5.20
C THR A 47 13.69 -4.78 4.84
N SER A 48 13.95 -3.79 5.69
CA SER A 48 13.62 -2.39 5.42
C SER A 48 14.58 -1.84 4.35
N GLY A 49 14.38 -2.24 3.10
CA GLY A 49 15.07 -1.63 1.95
C GLY A 49 14.61 -0.20 1.70
N SER A 50 15.33 0.52 0.84
CA SER A 50 14.95 1.86 0.39
C SER A 50 13.54 1.83 -0.22
N THR A 51 12.65 2.67 0.31
CA THR A 51 11.27 2.80 -0.18
C THR A 51 11.15 3.64 -1.43
N ASP A 52 12.25 4.28 -1.85
CA ASP A 52 12.25 5.35 -2.87
C ASP A 52 11.97 4.84 -4.29
N GLU A 53 11.96 3.51 -4.51
CA GLU A 53 11.63 2.88 -5.79
C GLU A 53 10.31 2.09 -5.77
N LEU A 54 9.50 2.19 -4.71
CA LEU A 54 8.25 1.42 -4.59
C LEU A 54 7.09 2.11 -5.34
N PHE A 55 6.90 1.71 -6.60
CA PHE A 55 5.79 2.14 -7.44
C PHE A 55 4.77 1.00 -7.63
N CYS A 56 3.48 1.32 -7.51
CA CYS A 56 2.39 0.38 -7.74
C CYS A 56 1.31 1.01 -8.63
N GLU A 57 1.18 0.53 -9.86
CA GLU A 57 0.22 1.04 -10.84
C GLU A 57 -1.23 0.89 -10.37
N ALA A 58 -1.58 -0.23 -9.75
CA ALA A 58 -2.93 -0.48 -9.22
C ALA A 58 -3.29 0.54 -8.12
N CYS A 59 -2.34 0.86 -7.23
CA CYS A 59 -2.52 1.92 -6.24
C CYS A 59 -2.69 3.28 -6.90
N GLN A 60 -1.87 3.60 -7.90
CA GLN A 60 -1.93 4.89 -8.58
C GLN A 60 -3.32 5.11 -9.15
N HIS A 61 -3.87 4.14 -9.88
CA HIS A 61 -5.21 4.25 -10.48
C HIS A 61 -6.33 4.17 -9.44
N GLY A 62 -6.20 3.32 -8.42
CA GLY A 62 -7.24 3.10 -7.40
C GLY A 62 -7.33 4.20 -6.34
N LYS A 63 -6.21 4.88 -6.05
CA LYS A 63 -6.14 5.96 -5.03
C LYS A 63 -6.06 7.36 -5.64
N LEU A 64 -6.01 7.48 -6.97
CA LEU A 64 -6.00 8.79 -7.62
C LEU A 64 -7.27 9.57 -7.26
N THR A 65 -7.11 10.75 -6.69
CA THR A 65 -8.21 11.68 -6.48
C THR A 65 -8.21 12.75 -7.56
N ARG A 66 -9.40 13.11 -8.03
CA ARG A 66 -9.54 14.21 -8.99
C ARG A 66 -9.09 15.53 -8.36
N LEU A 67 -8.27 16.30 -9.08
CA LEU A 67 -7.87 17.64 -8.66
C LEU A 67 -9.08 18.57 -8.54
N PRO A 68 -9.04 19.56 -7.63
CA PRO A 68 -10.09 20.54 -7.51
C PRO A 68 -10.23 21.33 -8.82
N PHE A 69 -11.47 21.72 -9.13
CA PHE A 69 -11.72 22.63 -10.25
C PHE A 69 -11.00 23.96 -10.02
N LYS A 70 -10.47 24.54 -11.11
CA LYS A 70 -9.97 25.91 -11.07
C LYS A 70 -11.10 26.84 -10.66
N ARG A 71 -10.85 27.67 -9.64
CA ARG A 71 -11.79 28.73 -9.25
C ARG A 71 -11.74 29.80 -10.33
N THR A 72 -12.75 29.84 -11.19
CA THR A 72 -12.99 31.03 -12.01
C THR A 72 -13.73 32.03 -11.12
N ILE A 73 -13.06 33.12 -10.73
CA ILE A 73 -13.75 34.29 -10.19
C ILE A 73 -14.46 34.93 -11.39
N LYS A 74 -15.65 34.44 -11.75
CA LYS A 74 -16.56 35.24 -12.54
C LYS A 74 -17.10 36.27 -11.57
N GLU A 75 -16.84 37.56 -11.81
CA GLU A 75 -17.62 38.59 -11.15
C GLU A 75 -19.09 38.24 -11.36
N ARG A 76 -19.84 38.06 -10.27
CA ARG A 76 -21.29 37.86 -10.38
C ARG A 76 -21.84 39.17 -10.96
N ILE A 77 -22.13 39.17 -12.26
CA ILE A 77 -22.80 40.28 -12.94
C ILE A 77 -24.29 40.37 -12.57
N SER A 78 -24.77 39.54 -11.64
CA SER A 78 -26.13 39.68 -11.12
C SER A 78 -26.18 40.88 -10.17
N ARG A 79 -26.57 42.02 -10.71
CA ARG A 79 -27.08 43.14 -9.91
C ARG A 79 -28.36 42.65 -9.22
N PRO A 80 -28.48 42.72 -7.88
CA PRO A 80 -29.76 42.47 -7.23
C PRO A 80 -30.74 43.59 -7.65
N GLY A 81 -31.81 43.26 -8.37
CA GLY A 81 -32.84 44.24 -8.75
C GLY A 81 -33.40 44.16 -10.18
N GLU A 82 -33.12 43.11 -10.96
CA GLU A 82 -34.06 42.61 -11.98
C GLU A 82 -34.88 41.46 -11.40
#